data_AF-A0A4Q9MG29-F1
#
_entry.id   AF-A0A4Q9MG29-F1
#
_cell.length_a   1.000
_cell.length_b   1.000
_cell.length_c   1.000
_cell.angle_alpha   90.00
_cell.angle_beta   90.00
_cell.angle_gamma   90.00
#
_symmetry.space_group_name_H-M   'P 1'
#
loop_
_entity.id
_entity.type
_entity.pdbx_description
1 polymer ?
#
loop_
_entity_poly.entity_id
_entity_poly.type
_entity_poly.pdbx_seq_one_letter_code
_entity_poly.pdbx_strand_id
1 'polypeptide(L)'
;MPPLSAFPLPLQPFDAPLGFGWLEREFSTLSTSTAFDTGLNERDIFSGKNRCVVCGYGLYLEHCHIIPQSKPELWAELKARRWLPEQAKHRVQHEPRNGILMCPNHHKMFDSLDAFIRFDPQTRKFIFINHSNRHEAQEHHGKAIALDIQHRHVPFPSAFIIHEVRVRAAWPFQPDPHVPDEINWQDWITSDGVVDATGKFRHDPEPDKHDVPLPSPSSPVETQVRSLEAAGTGTSGWRRLAPVDDDLIAKILAFQHTMPSWKACVIEGTSWDGTAEENMQKYVSIVGLGDSVSETTDAQAHDAGSL
;
A
#
# COMPACT_ATOMS: atom_id res chain seq x y z
N MET A 1 -2.31 -40.93 -35.22
CA MET A 1 -1.47 -39.72 -35.13
C MET A 1 -0.01 -40.15 -35.23
N PRO A 2 0.82 -39.54 -36.09
CA PRO A 2 2.24 -39.86 -36.10
C PRO A 2 2.89 -39.36 -34.78
N PRO A 3 3.91 -40.05 -34.25
CA PRO A 3 4.61 -39.61 -33.06
C PRO A 3 5.38 -38.31 -33.34
N LEU A 4 5.30 -37.36 -32.40
CA LEU A 4 6.04 -36.10 -32.48
C LEU A 4 7.53 -36.39 -32.28
N SER A 5 8.35 -35.94 -33.23
CA SER A 5 9.81 -36.01 -33.13
C SER A 5 10.30 -35.02 -32.07
N ALA A 6 10.85 -35.53 -30.97
CA ALA A 6 11.50 -34.69 -29.97
C ALA A 6 12.83 -34.15 -30.55
N PHE A 7 12.91 -32.83 -30.70
CA PHE A 7 14.18 -32.17 -31.01
C PHE A 7 15.03 -32.16 -29.73
N PRO A 8 16.26 -32.69 -29.74
CA PRO A 8 17.15 -32.56 -28.60
C PRO A 8 17.49 -31.08 -28.40
N LEU A 9 17.30 -30.58 -27.17
CA LEU A 9 17.71 -29.22 -26.82
C LEU A 9 19.23 -29.10 -27.02
N PRO A 10 19.73 -27.99 -27.60
CA PRO A 10 21.15 -27.87 -27.97
C PRO A 10 22.15 -27.92 -26.81
N LEU A 11 21.67 -27.81 -25.57
CA LEU A 11 22.50 -27.76 -24.37
C LEU A 11 21.84 -28.57 -23.27
N GLN A 12 22.55 -29.56 -22.72
CA GLN A 12 22.12 -30.25 -21.50
C GLN A 12 22.37 -29.30 -20.31
N PRO A 13 21.60 -29.40 -19.21
CA PRO A 13 21.71 -28.51 -18.03
C PRO A 13 23.12 -28.41 -17.40
N PHE A 14 24.02 -29.33 -17.75
CA PHE A 14 25.38 -29.43 -17.20
C PHE A 14 26.49 -29.05 -18.19
N ASP A 15 26.15 -28.58 -19.40
CA ASP A 15 27.12 -28.22 -20.45
C ASP A 15 27.60 -26.75 -20.38
N ALA A 16 27.18 -25.98 -19.37
CA ALA A 16 27.67 -24.62 -19.19
C ALA A 16 29.19 -24.66 -18.88
N PRO A 17 30.04 -23.91 -19.61
CA PRO A 17 31.46 -23.84 -19.32
C PRO A 17 31.71 -23.47 -17.84
N LEU A 18 32.75 -24.05 -17.23
CA LEU A 18 33.16 -23.72 -15.85
C LEU A 18 33.23 -22.19 -15.66
N GLY A 19 32.39 -21.66 -14.76
CA GLY A 19 32.20 -20.22 -14.52
C GLY A 19 30.90 -19.61 -15.07
N PHE A 20 30.16 -20.34 -15.91
CA PHE A 20 28.85 -19.93 -16.49
C PHE A 20 27.67 -20.78 -15.98
N GLY A 21 27.90 -21.69 -15.03
CA GLY A 21 26.80 -22.32 -14.29
C GLY A 21 25.98 -21.25 -13.57
N TRP A 22 24.67 -21.46 -13.46
CA TRP A 22 23.76 -20.62 -12.68
C TRP A 22 24.14 -20.71 -11.19
N LEU A 23 25.18 -19.99 -10.80
CA LEU A 23 25.43 -19.63 -9.41
C LEU A 23 24.31 -18.69 -9.01
N GLU A 24 23.63 -19.00 -7.91
CA GLU A 24 22.70 -18.09 -7.23
C GLU A 24 23.32 -16.70 -7.19
N ARG A 25 22.93 -15.83 -8.13
CA ARG A 25 23.40 -14.45 -8.12
C ARG A 25 22.85 -13.84 -6.85
N GLU A 26 23.73 -13.24 -6.06
CA GLU A 26 23.34 -12.22 -5.11
C GLU A 26 22.40 -11.27 -5.85
N PHE A 27 21.13 -11.23 -5.42
CA PHE A 27 20.13 -10.34 -6.00
C PHE A 27 20.73 -8.93 -6.05
N SER A 28 20.91 -8.40 -7.26
CA SER A 28 21.55 -7.10 -7.44
C SER A 28 20.82 -6.05 -6.60
N THR A 29 21.57 -5.39 -5.72
CA THR A 29 21.10 -4.27 -4.90
C THR A 29 20.51 -3.16 -5.75
N LEU A 30 21.05 -2.93 -6.94
CA LEU A 30 20.57 -1.94 -7.90
C LEU A 30 19.20 -2.31 -8.49
N SER A 31 18.92 -3.61 -8.69
CA SER A 31 17.65 -4.07 -9.25
C SER A 31 16.51 -4.05 -8.24
N THR A 32 16.81 -3.88 -6.96
CA THR A 32 15.84 -3.98 -5.86
C THR A 32 15.51 -2.60 -5.29
N SER A 33 16.40 -1.62 -5.38
CA SER A 33 16.06 -0.20 -5.18
C SER A 33 15.12 0.32 -6.26
N THR A 34 15.29 -0.09 -7.52
CA THR A 34 14.35 0.28 -8.60
C THR A 34 12.94 -0.27 -8.36
N ALA A 35 12.81 -1.47 -7.80
CA ALA A 35 11.51 -2.04 -7.46
C ALA A 35 10.82 -1.28 -6.31
N PHE A 36 11.60 -0.83 -5.32
CA PHE A 36 11.12 0.05 -4.25
C PHE A 36 10.60 1.38 -4.82
N ASP A 37 11.43 2.09 -5.58
CA ASP A 37 11.06 3.38 -6.17
C ASP A 37 9.85 3.26 -7.09
N THR A 38 9.82 2.20 -7.91
CA THR A 38 8.70 1.92 -8.83
C THR A 38 7.42 1.65 -8.06
N GLY A 39 7.45 0.81 -7.01
CA GLY A 39 6.26 0.52 -6.22
C GLY A 39 5.68 1.74 -5.49
N LEU A 40 6.56 2.64 -5.02
CA LEU A 40 6.14 3.92 -4.44
C LEU A 40 5.55 4.85 -5.49
N ASN A 41 6.21 4.98 -6.64
CA ASN A 41 5.72 5.82 -7.73
C ASN A 41 4.38 5.32 -8.26
N GLU A 42 4.20 4.01 -8.44
CA GLU A 42 2.91 3.42 -8.84
C GLU A 42 1.79 3.73 -7.83
N ARG A 43 2.09 3.62 -6.52
CA ARG A 43 1.12 3.87 -5.45
C ARG A 43 0.75 5.34 -5.32
N ASP A 44 1.74 6.23 -5.37
CA ASP A 44 1.61 7.64 -5.01
C ASP A 44 1.38 8.54 -6.26
N ILE A 45 0.82 7.96 -7.32
CA ILE A 45 0.26 8.66 -8.48
C ILE A 45 -1.18 9.10 -8.15
N PHE A 46 -1.41 10.41 -8.25
CA PHE A 46 -2.72 11.02 -8.07
C PHE A 46 -3.01 11.93 -9.26
N SER A 47 -4.09 11.62 -9.99
CA SER A 47 -4.46 12.31 -11.24
C SER A 47 -3.31 12.28 -12.27
N GLY A 48 -2.72 11.10 -12.47
CA GLY A 48 -1.62 10.85 -13.40
C GLY A 48 -0.26 11.45 -13.02
N LYS A 49 -0.07 11.96 -11.79
CA LYS A 49 1.19 12.57 -11.35
C LYS A 49 1.61 12.07 -9.98
N ASN A 50 2.90 11.83 -9.81
CA ASN A 50 3.50 11.61 -8.49
C ASN A 50 3.31 12.84 -7.61
N ARG A 51 2.91 12.65 -6.36
CA ARG A 51 2.78 13.76 -5.38
C ARG A 51 3.24 13.36 -4.00
N CYS A 52 3.65 14.36 -3.22
CA CYS A 52 3.84 14.19 -1.78
C CYS A 52 2.53 13.77 -1.13
N VAL A 53 2.53 12.65 -0.42
CA VAL A 53 1.33 12.11 0.23
C VAL A 53 0.73 13.06 1.27
N VAL A 54 1.52 13.99 1.82
CA VAL A 54 1.06 14.96 2.83
C VAL A 54 0.46 16.21 2.18
N CYS A 55 1.17 16.89 1.28
CA CYS A 55 0.77 18.21 0.78
C CYS A 55 0.47 18.31 -0.72
N GLY A 56 0.58 17.22 -1.48
CA GLY A 56 0.26 17.22 -2.91
C GLY A 56 1.28 17.91 -3.81
N TYR A 57 2.35 18.48 -3.23
CA TYR A 57 3.45 19.06 -4.01
C TYR A 57 4.06 17.98 -4.91
N GLY A 58 4.25 18.28 -6.20
CA GLY A 58 4.62 17.29 -7.21
C GLY A 58 6.01 17.45 -7.82
N LEU A 59 6.79 18.46 -7.39
CA LEU A 59 8.14 18.70 -7.88
C LEU A 59 9.18 18.21 -6.87
N TYR A 60 10.27 17.61 -7.35
CA TYR A 60 11.40 17.14 -6.53
C TYR A 60 10.95 16.25 -5.37
N LEU A 61 10.41 15.08 -5.70
CA LEU A 61 9.94 14.11 -4.71
C LEU A 61 11.05 13.17 -4.28
N GLU A 62 10.98 12.74 -3.03
CA GLU A 62 11.95 11.88 -2.37
C GLU A 62 11.26 10.62 -1.83
N HIS A 63 11.89 9.47 -2.04
CA HIS A 63 11.45 8.19 -1.51
C HIS A 63 11.88 8.03 -0.05
N CYS A 64 11.02 8.48 0.86
CA CYS A 64 11.23 8.43 2.29
C CYS A 64 11.04 6.99 2.82
N HIS A 65 11.87 6.59 3.79
CA HIS A 65 11.76 5.30 4.47
C HIS A 65 11.20 5.49 5.88
N ILE A 66 10.12 4.77 6.23
CA ILE A 66 9.47 4.86 7.54
C ILE A 66 10.40 4.31 8.63
N ILE A 67 10.86 3.07 8.45
CA ILE A 67 11.98 2.52 9.20
C ILE A 67 13.27 2.85 8.44
N PRO A 68 14.20 3.61 9.04
CA PRO A 68 15.41 4.05 8.35
C PRO A 68 16.26 2.89 7.84
N GLN A 69 16.92 3.10 6.70
CA GLN A 69 17.85 2.11 6.13
C GLN A 69 19.03 1.79 7.07
N SER A 70 19.37 2.73 7.95
CA SER A 70 20.39 2.58 8.99
C SER A 70 19.96 1.70 10.17
N LYS A 71 18.74 1.14 10.15
CA LYS A 71 18.15 0.33 11.23
C LYS A 71 17.67 -1.06 10.77
N PRO A 72 18.50 -1.87 10.09
CA PRO A 72 18.10 -3.22 9.65
C PRO A 72 17.76 -4.17 10.82
N GLU A 73 18.38 -4.00 11.99
CA GLU A 73 18.12 -4.78 13.19
C GLU A 73 16.70 -4.58 13.71
N LEU A 74 16.20 -3.34 13.66
CA LEU A 74 14.84 -3.01 14.05
C LEU A 74 13.83 -3.66 13.09
N TRP A 75 14.12 -3.66 11.79
CA TRP A 75 13.29 -4.34 10.79
C TRP A 75 13.19 -5.85 11.07
N ALA A 76 14.33 -6.50 11.38
CA ALA A 76 14.36 -7.92 11.74
C ALA A 76 13.59 -8.20 13.03
N GLU A 77 13.69 -7.33 14.04
CA GLU A 77 12.95 -7.45 15.30
C GLU A 77 11.43 -7.35 15.08
N LEU A 78 10.98 -6.42 14.24
CA LEU A 78 9.55 -6.28 13.92
C LEU A 78 9.01 -7.54 13.21
N LYS A 79 9.80 -8.16 12.34
CA LYS A 79 9.45 -9.46 11.74
C LYS A 79 9.37 -10.57 12.79
N ALA A 80 10.37 -10.66 13.68
CA ALA A 80 10.41 -11.66 14.75
C ALA A 80 9.21 -11.54 15.72
N ARG A 81 8.76 -10.30 15.98
CA ARG A 81 7.58 -10.00 16.79
C ARG A 81 6.26 -10.18 16.04
N ARG A 82 6.28 -10.53 14.75
CA ARG A 82 5.12 -10.61 13.84
C ARG A 82 4.38 -9.28 13.67
N TRP A 83 5.07 -8.16 13.85
CA TRP A 83 4.56 -6.83 13.52
C TRP A 83 4.66 -6.54 12.02
N LEU A 84 5.50 -7.29 11.32
CA LEU A 84 5.64 -7.32 9.87
C LEU A 84 5.53 -8.77 9.38
N PRO A 85 5.14 -9.02 8.12
CA PRO A 85 5.20 -10.35 7.54
C PRO A 85 6.64 -10.90 7.57
N GLU A 86 6.78 -12.20 7.82
CA GLU A 86 8.07 -12.88 7.71
C GLU A 86 8.63 -12.81 6.27
N GLN A 87 7.74 -12.76 5.29
CA GLN A 87 8.00 -12.65 3.85
C GLN A 87 8.43 -11.23 3.41
N ALA A 88 8.30 -10.23 4.27
CA ALA A 88 8.76 -8.87 3.96
C ALA A 88 10.24 -8.89 3.60
N LYS A 89 10.65 -8.05 2.62
CA LYS A 89 12.01 -8.09 2.07
C LYS A 89 13.05 -8.01 3.19
N HIS A 90 14.11 -8.81 3.09
CA HIS A 90 15.15 -8.86 4.12
C HIS A 90 15.86 -7.51 4.29
N ARG A 91 16.11 -6.82 3.18
CA ARG A 91 16.72 -5.49 3.17
C ARG A 91 15.62 -4.44 3.27
N VAL A 92 15.64 -3.68 4.35
CA VAL A 92 14.67 -2.64 4.69
C VAL A 92 14.49 -1.59 3.58
N GLN A 93 15.55 -1.30 2.83
CA GLN A 93 15.53 -0.33 1.73
C GLN A 93 14.83 -0.83 0.45
N HIS A 94 14.46 -2.11 0.39
CA HIS A 94 13.86 -2.72 -0.80
C HIS A 94 12.37 -3.05 -0.59
N GLU A 95 11.81 -2.77 0.60
CA GLU A 95 10.40 -3.03 0.89
C GLU A 95 9.55 -1.80 0.54
N PRO A 96 8.75 -1.80 -0.54
CA PRO A 96 7.91 -0.64 -0.90
C PRO A 96 6.89 -0.29 0.20
N ARG A 97 6.49 -1.27 1.02
CA ARG A 97 5.60 -1.06 2.18
C ARG A 97 6.29 -0.40 3.37
N ASN A 98 7.60 -0.13 3.27
CA ASN A 98 8.36 0.70 4.20
C ASN A 98 8.60 2.11 3.66
N GLY A 99 8.04 2.47 2.50
CA GLY A 99 8.32 3.73 1.83
C GLY A 99 7.11 4.62 1.59
N ILE A 100 7.34 5.93 1.60
CA ILE A 100 6.35 6.98 1.26
C ILE A 100 6.98 8.07 0.40
N LEU A 101 6.22 8.59 -0.57
CA LEU A 101 6.68 9.68 -1.41
C LEU A 101 6.42 11.04 -0.73
N MET A 102 7.48 11.80 -0.48
CA MET A 102 7.40 13.09 0.21
C MET A 102 8.12 14.19 -0.57
N CYS A 103 7.69 15.44 -0.38
CA CYS A 103 8.52 16.58 -0.78
C CYS A 103 9.65 16.79 0.24
N PRO A 104 10.72 17.53 -0.10
CA PRO A 104 11.91 17.64 0.75
C PRO A 104 11.61 18.24 2.13
N ASN A 105 10.63 19.13 2.23
CA ASN A 105 10.22 19.72 3.50
C ASN A 105 9.57 18.67 4.42
N HIS A 106 8.62 17.90 3.92
CA HIS A 106 7.96 16.86 4.71
C HIS A 106 8.89 15.71 5.05
N HIS A 107 9.75 15.31 4.12
CA HIS A 107 10.76 14.27 4.37
C HIS A 107 11.72 14.72 5.48
N LYS A 108 12.25 15.94 5.39
CA LYS A 108 13.12 16.50 6.44
C LYS A 108 12.43 16.54 7.80
N MET A 109 11.16 16.95 7.87
CA MET A 109 10.41 16.96 9.12
C MET A 109 10.22 15.54 9.69
N PHE A 110 9.91 14.57 8.83
CA PHE A 110 9.72 13.18 9.22
C PHE A 110 11.02 12.56 9.77
N ASP A 111 12.15 12.80 9.12
CA ASP A 111 13.47 12.29 9.54
C ASP A 111 14.04 13.00 10.76
N SER A 112 13.75 14.31 10.90
CA SER A 112 14.17 15.11 12.08
C SER A 112 13.31 14.82 13.32
N LEU A 113 12.35 13.89 13.21
CA LEU A 113 11.41 13.54 14.26
C LEU A 113 10.55 14.73 14.72
N ASP A 114 10.21 15.64 13.81
CA ASP A 114 9.39 16.83 14.08
C ASP A 114 7.88 16.54 13.98
N ALA A 115 7.51 15.52 13.22
CA ALA A 115 6.15 15.11 12.94
C ALA A 115 6.10 13.60 12.75
N PHE A 116 4.94 12.97 12.95
CA PHE A 116 4.72 11.56 12.68
C PHE A 116 3.42 11.35 11.91
N ILE A 117 3.28 10.16 11.34
CA ILE A 117 2.03 9.70 10.72
C ILE A 117 1.41 8.63 11.62
N ARG A 118 0.11 8.67 11.84
CA ARG A 118 -0.64 7.69 12.65
C ARG A 118 -1.75 7.08 11.82
N PHE A 119 -1.80 5.75 11.73
CA PHE A 119 -2.99 5.07 11.24
C PHE A 119 -4.08 5.09 12.33
N ASP A 120 -5.27 5.56 11.97
CA ASP A 120 -6.45 5.54 12.85
C ASP A 120 -7.40 4.39 12.44
N PRO A 121 -7.53 3.33 13.26
CA PRO A 121 -8.40 2.19 12.94
C PRO A 121 -9.88 2.56 12.82
N GLN A 122 -10.33 3.64 13.47
CA GLN A 122 -11.74 4.04 13.46
C GLN A 122 -12.15 4.60 12.10
N THR A 123 -11.40 5.58 11.60
CA THR A 123 -11.66 6.19 10.28
C THR A 123 -10.98 5.45 9.14
N ARG A 124 -10.06 4.52 9.44
CA ARG A 124 -9.23 3.77 8.49
C ARG A 124 -8.39 4.70 7.60
N LYS A 125 -7.87 5.78 8.19
CA LYS A 125 -7.04 6.78 7.51
C LYS A 125 -5.67 6.88 8.16
N PHE A 126 -4.67 7.30 7.38
CA PHE A 126 -3.40 7.76 7.90
C PHE A 126 -3.46 9.26 8.14
N ILE A 127 -3.07 9.71 9.32
CA ILE A 127 -3.18 11.10 9.78
C ILE A 127 -1.78 11.68 9.96
N PHE A 128 -1.55 12.88 9.46
CA PHE A 128 -0.31 13.61 9.71
C PHE A 128 -0.40 14.40 11.02
N ILE A 129 0.58 14.24 11.90
CA ILE A 129 0.64 14.89 13.22
C ILE A 129 1.91 15.72 13.32
N ASN A 130 1.73 17.03 13.24
CA ASN A 130 2.76 18.01 13.60
C ASN A 130 2.97 18.00 15.13
N HIS A 131 3.98 17.27 15.62
CA HIS A 131 4.23 17.12 17.06
C HIS A 131 5.15 18.21 17.63
N SER A 132 6.12 18.65 16.83
CA SER A 132 7.04 19.76 17.15
C SER A 132 6.38 21.14 17.14
N ASN A 133 5.11 21.23 16.72
CA ASN A 133 4.33 22.47 16.64
C ASN A 133 4.91 23.51 15.64
N ARG A 134 5.54 23.06 14.56
CA ARG A 134 6.09 23.95 13.51
C ARG A 134 4.97 24.68 12.77
N HIS A 135 5.11 25.99 12.58
CA HIS A 135 4.10 26.83 11.92
C HIS A 135 3.75 26.34 10.51
N GLU A 136 4.77 25.99 9.73
CA GLU A 136 4.63 25.52 8.34
C GLU A 136 3.94 24.17 8.17
N ALA A 137 3.69 23.43 9.26
CA ALA A 137 3.00 22.15 9.24
C ALA A 137 1.63 22.18 9.95
N GLN A 138 1.20 23.37 10.41
CA GLN A 138 -0.09 23.53 11.10
C GLN A 138 -1.28 23.20 10.20
N GLU A 139 -1.23 23.60 8.93
CA GLU A 139 -2.31 23.35 7.97
C GLU A 139 -2.54 21.86 7.68
N HIS A 140 -1.53 21.02 7.94
CA HIS A 140 -1.56 19.58 7.71
C HIS A 140 -1.90 18.77 8.97
N HIS A 141 -1.81 19.39 10.15
CA HIS A 141 -1.96 18.70 11.43
C HIS A 141 -3.38 18.15 11.61
N GLY A 142 -3.48 16.87 12.00
CA GLY A 142 -4.76 16.21 12.28
C GLY A 142 -5.58 15.88 11.03
N LYS A 143 -5.02 16.06 9.82
CA LYS A 143 -5.69 15.72 8.54
C LYS A 143 -5.17 14.42 7.96
N ALA A 144 -6.05 13.72 7.24
CA ALA A 144 -5.73 12.46 6.58
C ALA A 144 -4.93 12.67 5.29
N ILE A 145 -3.87 11.89 5.11
CA ILE A 145 -2.93 11.96 3.99
C ILE A 145 -3.26 10.95 2.89
N ALA A 146 -2.70 11.15 1.69
CA ALA A 146 -2.98 10.34 0.51
C ALA A 146 -2.27 8.97 0.55
N LEU A 147 -2.75 8.08 1.41
CA LEU A 147 -2.36 6.67 1.46
C LEU A 147 -3.60 5.80 1.39
N ASP A 148 -3.80 5.15 0.24
CA ASP A 148 -4.93 4.24 0.03
C ASP A 148 -4.71 2.90 0.73
N ILE A 149 -5.55 2.60 1.73
CA ILE A 149 -5.51 1.34 2.48
C ILE A 149 -5.78 0.10 1.61
N GLN A 150 -6.36 0.26 0.41
CA GLN A 150 -6.61 -0.85 -0.51
C GLN A 150 -5.42 -1.16 -1.41
N HIS A 151 -4.41 -0.28 -1.48
CA HIS A 151 -3.27 -0.49 -2.37
C HIS A 151 -2.33 -1.61 -1.89
N ARG A 152 -1.87 -2.47 -2.80
CA ARG A 152 -0.97 -3.61 -2.51
C ARG A 152 0.38 -3.24 -1.87
N HIS A 153 0.80 -1.99 -2.02
CA HIS A 153 2.04 -1.43 -1.47
C HIS A 153 1.80 -0.33 -0.44
N VAL A 154 0.57 -0.17 0.08
CA VAL A 154 0.34 0.78 1.18
C VAL A 154 1.22 0.40 2.38
N PRO A 155 1.82 1.37 3.09
CA PRO A 155 2.76 1.04 4.14
C PRO A 155 2.11 0.28 5.29
N PHE A 156 2.93 -0.50 6.00
CA PHE A 156 2.49 -1.19 7.21
C PHE A 156 2.21 -0.18 8.34
N PRO A 157 0.98 -0.07 8.85
CA PRO A 157 0.68 0.77 10.01
C PRO A 157 1.61 0.58 11.21
N SER A 158 2.10 -0.63 11.46
CA SER A 158 3.03 -0.93 12.56
C SER A 158 4.37 -0.20 12.43
N ALA A 159 4.86 0.05 11.21
CA ALA A 159 6.08 0.81 10.98
C ALA A 159 5.94 2.27 11.47
N PHE A 160 4.75 2.85 11.28
CA PHE A 160 4.43 4.19 11.76
C PHE A 160 4.32 4.28 13.28
N ILE A 161 3.87 3.21 13.97
CA ILE A 161 3.87 3.17 15.44
C ILE A 161 5.29 3.37 15.97
N ILE A 162 6.27 2.68 15.39
CA ILE A 162 7.67 2.78 15.81
C ILE A 162 8.22 4.18 15.55
N HIS A 163 7.88 4.78 14.41
CA HIS A 163 8.25 6.17 14.12
C HIS A 163 7.64 7.15 15.13
N GLU A 164 6.35 7.02 15.45
CA GLU A 164 5.71 7.89 16.45
C GLU A 164 6.32 7.78 17.84
N VAL A 165 6.63 6.58 18.31
CA VAL A 165 7.29 6.40 19.61
C VAL A 165 8.63 7.11 19.63
N ARG A 166 9.39 7.07 18.53
CA ARG A 166 10.66 7.81 18.39
C ARG A 166 10.44 9.33 18.40
N VAL A 167 9.39 9.82 17.75
CA VAL A 167 9.05 11.25 17.76
C VAL A 167 8.68 11.73 19.15
N ARG A 168 7.79 11.01 19.85
CA ARG A 168 7.40 11.34 21.23
C ARG A 168 8.60 11.30 22.19
N ALA A 169 9.51 10.33 22.01
CA ALA A 169 10.73 10.24 22.80
C ALA A 169 11.71 11.40 22.53
N ALA A 170 11.76 11.92 21.30
CA ALA A 170 12.58 13.08 20.95
C ALA A 170 12.02 14.40 21.53
N TRP A 171 10.73 14.44 21.85
CA TRP A 171 10.01 15.62 22.34
C TRP A 171 9.29 15.36 23.69
N PRO A 172 10.01 14.98 24.77
CA PRO A 172 9.40 14.50 26.01
C PRO A 172 8.58 15.53 26.78
N PHE A 173 8.70 16.82 26.43
CA PHE A 173 7.97 17.92 27.06
C PHE A 173 6.82 18.46 26.22
N GLN A 174 6.63 17.95 24.99
CA GLN A 174 5.48 18.33 24.19
C GLN A 174 4.23 17.63 24.74
N PRO A 175 3.09 18.34 24.84
CA PRO A 175 1.84 17.72 25.24
C PRO A 175 1.39 16.71 24.19
N ASP A 176 0.51 15.80 24.60
CA ASP A 176 -0.15 14.90 23.66
C ASP A 176 -0.87 15.70 22.56
N PRO A 177 -0.66 15.33 21.28
CA PRO A 177 -1.29 16.03 20.18
C PRO A 177 -2.80 15.85 20.24
N HIS A 178 -3.53 16.89 19.84
CA HIS A 178 -4.97 16.83 19.68
C HIS A 178 -5.30 16.69 18.20
N VAL A 179 -6.39 16.03 17.87
CA VAL A 179 -6.88 15.89 16.49
C VAL A 179 -8.35 16.27 16.44
N PRO A 180 -8.85 16.76 15.29
CA PRO A 180 -10.28 16.97 15.10
C PRO A 180 -11.09 15.69 15.35
N ASP A 181 -12.30 15.84 15.88
CA ASP A 181 -13.22 14.71 16.05
C ASP A 181 -13.53 14.04 14.71
N GLU A 182 -13.77 14.86 13.69
CA GLU A 182 -13.92 14.43 12.32
C GLU A 182 -12.60 14.59 11.54
N ILE A 183 -12.00 13.46 11.16
CA ILE A 183 -10.73 13.45 10.42
C ILE A 183 -11.02 13.71 8.93
N ASN A 184 -10.84 14.96 8.55
CA ASN A 184 -10.92 15.43 7.17
C ASN A 184 -9.66 15.05 6.37
N TRP A 185 -9.82 14.89 5.06
CA TRP A 185 -8.70 14.77 4.13
C TRP A 185 -7.91 16.07 4.03
N GLN A 186 -6.65 15.99 3.63
CA GLN A 186 -5.88 17.18 3.26
C GLN A 186 -6.59 17.94 2.13
N ASP A 187 -6.50 19.27 2.17
CA ASP A 187 -7.30 20.13 1.29
C ASP A 187 -7.01 19.82 -0.19
N TRP A 188 -5.74 19.57 -0.54
CA TRP A 188 -5.31 19.20 -1.88
C TRP A 188 -5.92 17.88 -2.38
N ILE A 189 -6.17 16.91 -1.49
CA ILE A 189 -6.76 15.60 -1.83
C ILE A 189 -8.20 15.82 -2.28
N THR A 190 -8.92 16.69 -1.58
CA THR A 190 -10.32 17.03 -1.93
C THR A 190 -10.40 17.95 -3.15
N SER A 191 -9.52 18.96 -3.27
CA SER A 191 -9.55 19.90 -4.38
C SER A 191 -9.18 19.27 -5.71
N ASP A 192 -8.21 18.36 -5.71
CA ASP A 192 -7.74 17.67 -6.92
C ASP A 192 -8.61 16.44 -7.25
N GLY A 193 -9.64 16.16 -6.45
CA GLY A 193 -10.57 15.05 -6.67
C GLY A 193 -9.93 13.67 -6.51
N VAL A 194 -8.87 13.56 -5.71
CA VAL A 194 -8.18 12.28 -5.43
C VAL A 194 -9.12 11.28 -4.77
N VAL A 195 -10.05 11.77 -3.97
CA VAL A 195 -11.13 10.98 -3.38
C VAL A 195 -12.49 11.37 -3.97
N ASP A 196 -13.43 10.43 -3.97
CA ASP A 196 -14.84 10.70 -4.30
C ASP A 196 -15.61 11.31 -3.12
N ALA A 197 -16.90 11.60 -3.33
CA ALA A 197 -17.77 12.17 -2.29
C ALA A 197 -17.97 11.24 -1.08
N THR A 198 -17.66 9.95 -1.21
CA THR A 198 -17.70 8.97 -0.12
C THR A 198 -16.36 8.81 0.60
N GLY A 199 -15.33 9.51 0.12
CA GLY A 199 -13.97 9.46 0.65
C GLY A 199 -13.14 8.27 0.16
N LYS A 200 -13.56 7.58 -0.90
CA LYS A 200 -12.77 6.51 -1.52
C LYS A 200 -11.80 7.07 -2.55
N PHE A 201 -10.60 6.50 -2.64
CA PHE A 201 -9.63 6.86 -3.66
C PHE A 201 -10.19 6.58 -5.05
N ARG A 202 -10.02 7.56 -5.95
CA ARG A 202 -10.28 7.37 -7.37
C ARG A 202 -9.07 6.67 -7.96
N HIS A 203 -9.28 5.47 -8.44
CA HIS A 203 -8.32 4.84 -9.34
C HIS A 203 -8.67 5.31 -10.74
N ASP A 204 -7.67 5.85 -11.45
CA ASP A 204 -7.80 6.00 -12.91
C ASP A 204 -8.21 4.62 -13.45
N PRO A 205 -9.17 4.54 -14.40
CA PRO A 205 -9.51 3.28 -15.02
C PRO A 205 -8.21 2.64 -15.52
N GLU A 206 -7.98 1.39 -15.12
CA GLU A 206 -6.88 0.56 -15.61
C GLU A 206 -6.81 0.74 -17.13
N PRO A 207 -5.63 1.00 -17.74
CA PRO A 207 -5.57 1.22 -19.17
C PRO A 207 -6.12 -0.03 -19.86
N ASP A 208 -7.30 0.12 -20.45
CA ASP A 208 -7.95 -0.91 -21.25
C ASP A 208 -6.92 -1.39 -22.27
N LYS A 209 -6.57 -2.68 -22.17
CA LYS A 209 -5.82 -3.34 -23.21
C LYS A 209 -6.74 -3.42 -24.43
N HIS A 210 -6.37 -2.64 -25.45
CA HIS A 210 -6.69 -2.75 -26.88
C HIS A 210 -7.63 -1.69 -27.49
N ASP A 211 -7.00 -0.98 -28.44
CA ASP A 211 -7.48 -0.43 -29.70
C ASP A 211 -8.33 0.86 -29.71
N VAL A 212 -7.64 1.95 -30.07
CA VAL A 212 -8.18 3.25 -30.50
C VAL A 212 -8.70 3.12 -31.94
N PRO A 213 -9.85 3.71 -32.30
CA PRO A 213 -9.82 5.02 -32.99
C PRO A 213 -10.81 6.07 -32.44
N LEU A 214 -10.31 7.29 -32.21
CA LEU A 214 -11.02 8.57 -32.02
C LEU A 214 -11.66 9.09 -33.34
N PRO A 215 -12.42 10.21 -33.38
CA PRO A 215 -13.47 10.71 -32.48
C PRO A 215 -14.69 11.29 -33.26
N SER A 216 -15.78 11.67 -32.57
CA SER A 216 -16.67 12.78 -33.01
C SER A 216 -17.62 13.29 -31.91
N PRO A 217 -18.13 14.55 -32.00
CA PRO A 217 -18.47 15.41 -30.85
C PRO A 217 -19.97 15.72 -30.69
N SER A 218 -20.42 15.94 -29.45
CA SER A 218 -21.61 16.71 -28.98
C SER A 218 -22.03 16.18 -27.60
N SER A 219 -22.55 16.86 -26.59
CA SER A 219 -22.84 18.26 -26.19
C SER A 219 -23.17 18.18 -24.67
N PRO A 220 -23.18 19.29 -23.91
CA PRO A 220 -23.25 19.22 -22.44
C PRO A 220 -24.68 18.93 -21.95
N VAL A 221 -24.82 18.00 -21.00
CA VAL A 221 -26.02 17.86 -20.18
C VAL A 221 -25.68 18.37 -18.78
N GLU A 222 -26.07 19.61 -18.50
CA GLU A 222 -26.20 20.12 -17.14
C GLU A 222 -27.23 19.28 -16.39
N THR A 223 -26.80 18.54 -15.38
CA THR A 223 -27.70 18.01 -14.36
C THR A 223 -27.40 18.75 -13.05
N GLN A 224 -28.15 19.82 -12.81
CA GLN A 224 -28.23 20.45 -11.50
C GLN A 224 -28.88 19.45 -10.52
N VAL A 225 -28.08 18.89 -9.63
CA VAL A 225 -28.61 18.20 -8.45
C VAL A 225 -28.57 19.18 -7.28
N ARG A 226 -29.77 19.52 -6.80
CA ARG A 226 -30.04 20.32 -5.61
C ARG A 226 -29.23 19.80 -4.42
N SER A 227 -28.50 20.70 -3.76
CA SER A 227 -27.99 20.51 -2.41
C SER A 227 -29.15 20.16 -1.47
N LEU A 228 -29.07 19.00 -0.82
CA LEU A 228 -29.73 18.80 0.45
C LEU A 228 -28.81 19.40 1.52
N GLU A 229 -29.28 20.48 2.14
CA GLU A 229 -28.75 20.97 3.40
C GLU A 229 -28.91 19.87 4.45
N ALA A 230 -27.80 19.23 4.80
CA ALA A 230 -27.70 18.52 6.06
C ALA A 230 -27.41 19.56 7.14
N ALA A 231 -28.48 20.07 7.75
CA ALA A 231 -28.43 20.76 9.02
C ALA A 231 -27.93 19.77 10.08
N GLY A 232 -26.62 19.80 10.34
CA GLY A 232 -25.98 19.15 11.47
C GLY A 232 -25.00 20.13 12.08
N THR A 233 -25.42 20.82 13.14
CA THR A 233 -24.51 21.52 14.05
C THR A 233 -23.63 20.49 14.76
N GLY A 234 -22.60 19.99 14.06
CA GLY A 234 -21.49 19.29 14.66
C GLY A 234 -20.58 20.33 15.29
N THR A 235 -20.56 20.42 16.62
CA THR A 235 -19.47 21.11 17.30
C THR A 235 -18.18 20.40 16.90
N SER A 236 -17.34 21.05 16.09
CA SER A 236 -16.03 20.54 15.70
C SER A 236 -15.11 20.50 16.92
N GLY A 237 -15.25 19.45 17.72
CA GLY A 237 -14.42 19.22 18.88
C GLY A 237 -13.02 18.76 18.47
N TRP A 238 -12.07 19.04 19.34
CA TRP A 238 -10.72 18.49 19.28
C TRP A 238 -10.60 17.46 20.39
N ARG A 239 -10.20 16.24 20.04
CA ARG A 239 -9.90 15.18 21.00
C ARG A 239 -8.41 14.98 21.14
N ARG A 240 -7.98 14.49 22.30
CA ARG A 240 -6.60 14.00 22.44
C ARG A 240 -6.40 12.78 21.53
N LEU A 241 -5.27 12.73 20.82
CA LEU A 241 -4.87 11.53 20.09
C LEU A 241 -4.59 10.41 21.09
N ALA A 242 -5.14 9.22 20.84
CA ALA A 242 -4.96 8.07 21.72
C ALA A 242 -3.46 7.77 21.93
N PRO A 243 -3.04 7.46 23.16
CA PRO A 243 -1.66 7.09 23.44
C PRO A 243 -1.27 5.81 22.71
N VAL A 244 0.03 5.57 22.56
CA VAL A 244 0.55 4.31 22.01
C VAL A 244 0.55 3.25 23.12
N ASP A 245 -0.59 2.61 23.33
CA ASP A 245 -0.76 1.53 24.29
C ASP A 245 -0.95 0.16 23.61
N ASP A 246 -0.92 -0.91 24.41
CA ASP A 246 -1.05 -2.28 23.93
C ASP A 246 -2.38 -2.52 23.20
N ASP A 247 -3.47 -1.87 23.64
CA ASP A 247 -4.79 -1.98 23.02
C ASP A 247 -4.80 -1.37 21.61
N LEU A 248 -4.20 -0.20 21.44
CA LEU A 248 -4.10 0.44 20.14
C LEU A 248 -3.16 -0.34 19.21
N ILE A 249 -2.02 -0.81 19.72
CA ILE A 249 -1.10 -1.66 18.97
C ILE A 249 -1.84 -2.92 18.49
N ALA A 250 -2.57 -3.60 19.36
CA ALA A 250 -3.34 -4.80 19.01
C ALA A 250 -4.39 -4.51 17.92
N LYS A 251 -5.13 -3.40 18.02
CA LYS A 251 -6.11 -2.98 17.01
C LYS A 251 -5.45 -2.71 15.65
N ILE A 252 -4.32 -2.00 15.66
CA ILE A 252 -3.59 -1.68 14.42
C ILE A 252 -3.05 -2.96 13.78
N LEU A 253 -2.44 -3.86 14.56
CA LEU A 253 -1.91 -5.13 14.04
C LEU A 253 -3.03 -6.04 13.50
N ALA A 254 -4.14 -6.14 14.22
CA ALA A 254 -5.30 -6.91 13.76
C ALA A 254 -5.84 -6.37 12.43
N PHE A 255 -5.96 -5.04 12.29
CA PHE A 255 -6.37 -4.43 11.03
C PHE A 255 -5.32 -4.68 9.93
N GLN A 256 -4.04 -4.45 10.22
CA GLN A 256 -2.94 -4.62 9.27
C GLN A 256 -2.91 -6.02 8.66
N HIS A 257 -3.16 -7.07 9.44
CA HIS A 257 -3.20 -8.45 8.94
C HIS A 257 -4.30 -8.69 7.90
N THR A 258 -5.33 -7.84 7.87
CA THR A 258 -6.41 -7.90 6.86
C THR A 258 -6.13 -7.05 5.62
N MET A 259 -5.07 -6.23 5.63
CA MET A 259 -4.80 -5.29 4.55
C MET A 259 -4.31 -6.01 3.27
N PRO A 260 -4.68 -5.52 2.07
CA PRO A 260 -4.16 -6.05 0.81
C PRO A 260 -2.63 -6.04 0.74
N SER A 261 -1.96 -5.06 1.38
CA SER A 261 -0.50 -5.01 1.42
C SER A 261 0.13 -6.14 2.21
N TRP A 262 -0.51 -6.62 3.29
CA TRP A 262 -0.06 -7.81 4.01
C TRP A 262 -0.13 -9.04 3.12
N LYS A 263 -1.28 -9.27 2.49
CA LYS A 263 -1.49 -10.38 1.55
C LYS A 263 -0.51 -10.34 0.38
N ALA A 264 -0.34 -9.18 -0.25
CA ALA A 264 0.61 -8.99 -1.34
C ALA A 264 2.06 -9.27 -0.88
N CYS A 265 2.44 -8.84 0.32
CA CYS A 265 3.76 -9.09 0.87
C CYS A 265 4.03 -10.59 1.04
N VAL A 266 3.05 -11.34 1.55
CA VAL A 266 3.16 -12.79 1.70
C VAL A 266 3.31 -13.46 0.34
N ILE A 267 2.48 -13.11 -0.64
CA ILE A 267 2.53 -13.66 -2.00
C ILE A 267 3.89 -13.37 -2.68
N GLU A 268 4.36 -12.12 -2.62
CA GLU A 268 5.61 -11.67 -3.26
C GLU A 268 6.88 -12.23 -2.63
N GLY A 269 6.82 -12.64 -1.35
CA GLY A 269 7.95 -13.23 -0.64
C GLY A 269 7.87 -14.74 -0.45
N THR A 270 6.81 -15.39 -0.95
CA THR A 270 6.69 -16.85 -0.95
C THR A 270 7.54 -17.44 -2.08
N SER A 271 8.31 -18.50 -1.79
CA SER A 271 8.97 -19.29 -2.84
C SER A 271 7.92 -20.14 -3.57
N TRP A 272 7.96 -20.05 -4.90
CA TRP A 272 7.12 -20.79 -5.82
C TRP A 272 7.87 -21.99 -6.44
N ASP A 273 8.86 -22.53 -5.73
CA ASP A 273 9.54 -23.76 -6.18
C ASP A 273 8.63 -24.97 -5.98
N GLY A 274 8.62 -25.91 -6.93
CA GLY A 274 7.80 -27.11 -6.91
C GLY A 274 6.98 -27.30 -8.18
N THR A 275 6.02 -28.22 -8.12
CA THR A 275 5.09 -28.49 -9.25
C THR A 275 4.02 -27.40 -9.37
N ALA A 276 3.32 -27.38 -10.51
CA ALA A 276 2.22 -26.45 -10.73
C ALA A 276 1.09 -26.67 -9.71
N GLU A 277 0.79 -27.93 -9.38
CA GLU A 277 -0.22 -28.31 -8.40
C GLU A 277 0.16 -27.88 -6.98
N GLU A 278 1.42 -28.07 -6.59
CA GLU A 278 1.94 -27.60 -5.29
C GLU A 278 1.85 -26.08 -5.19
N ASN A 279 2.22 -25.36 -6.25
CA ASN A 279 2.13 -23.90 -6.30
C ASN A 279 0.67 -23.41 -6.28
N MET A 280 -0.23 -24.09 -6.97
CA MET A 280 -1.67 -23.77 -6.93
C MET A 280 -2.22 -23.95 -5.52
N GLN A 281 -1.87 -25.04 -4.82
CA GLN A 281 -2.29 -25.27 -3.44
C GLN A 281 -1.69 -24.22 -2.48
N LYS A 282 -0.41 -23.86 -2.63
CA LYS A 282 0.23 -22.77 -1.88
C LYS A 282 -0.53 -21.45 -2.09
N TYR A 283 -0.81 -21.09 -3.34
CA TYR A 283 -1.54 -19.87 -3.65
C TYR A 283 -2.93 -19.86 -3.00
N VAL A 284 -3.71 -20.94 -3.16
CA VAL A 284 -5.04 -21.07 -2.57
C VAL A 284 -5.00 -20.95 -1.04
N SER A 285 -4.00 -21.54 -0.39
CA SER A 285 -3.85 -21.44 1.07
C SER A 285 -3.50 -20.02 1.56
N ILE A 286 -2.69 -19.28 0.80
CA ILE A 286 -2.30 -17.89 1.13
C ILE A 286 -3.45 -16.92 0.85
N VAL A 287 -4.13 -17.10 -0.29
CA VAL A 287 -5.16 -16.18 -0.76
C VAL A 287 -6.50 -16.44 -0.08
N GLY A 288 -6.71 -17.67 0.40
CA GLY A 288 -8.01 -18.21 0.77
C GLY A 288 -8.85 -18.48 -0.48
N LEU A 289 -9.65 -19.54 -0.47
CA LEU A 289 -10.78 -19.69 -1.40
C LEU A 289 -11.78 -18.56 -1.10
N GLY A 290 -11.59 -17.40 -1.73
CA GLY A 290 -12.57 -16.32 -1.74
C GLY A 290 -13.60 -16.60 -2.83
N ASP A 291 -14.81 -16.90 -2.39
CA ASP A 291 -16.07 -17.08 -3.13
C ASP A 291 -16.15 -18.30 -4.06
N SER A 292 -17.09 -19.17 -3.68
CA SER A 292 -17.51 -20.39 -4.38
C SER A 292 -17.52 -20.24 -5.90
N VAL A 293 -16.65 -20.96 -6.58
CA VAL A 293 -16.93 -21.44 -7.93
C VAL A 293 -18.05 -22.46 -7.77
N SER A 294 -19.30 -22.02 -7.93
CA SER A 294 -20.39 -22.94 -8.21
C SER A 294 -20.14 -23.51 -9.60
N GLU A 295 -19.54 -24.70 -9.65
CA GLU A 295 -19.66 -25.59 -10.80
C GLU A 295 -21.14 -25.89 -11.01
N THR A 296 -21.81 -25.14 -11.87
CA THR A 296 -22.98 -25.65 -12.59
C THR A 296 -22.45 -26.51 -13.73
N THR A 297 -22.29 -27.80 -13.45
CA THR A 297 -22.24 -28.83 -14.50
C THR A 297 -23.66 -29.01 -15.06
N ASP A 298 -23.98 -28.24 -16.09
CA ASP A 298 -25.04 -28.63 -17.01
C ASP A 298 -24.49 -29.69 -17.96
N ALA A 299 -24.94 -30.93 -17.78
CA ALA A 299 -24.91 -31.94 -18.82
C ALA A 299 -26.22 -32.74 -18.76
N GLN A 300 -27.24 -32.22 -19.44
CA GLN A 300 -28.34 -33.03 -19.94
C GLN A 300 -27.79 -34.08 -20.90
N ALA A 301 -28.02 -35.35 -20.58
CA ALA A 301 -28.10 -36.41 -21.58
C ALA A 301 -29.47 -37.07 -21.42
N HIS A 302 -30.29 -36.86 -22.45
CA HIS A 302 -31.51 -37.59 -22.72
C HIS A 302 -31.26 -39.10 -22.64
N ASP A 303 -32.14 -39.82 -21.95
CA ASP A 303 -32.45 -41.18 -22.35
C ASP A 303 -33.97 -41.35 -22.46
N ALA A 304 -34.38 -41.72 -23.66
CA ALA A 304 -35.75 -42.00 -24.04
C ALA A 304 -35.87 -43.51 -24.15
N GLY A 305 -36.78 -44.10 -23.37
CA GLY A 305 -37.26 -45.45 -23.65
C GLY A 305 -37.67 -46.25 -22.44
N SER A 306 -38.97 -46.27 -22.14
CA SER A 306 -39.79 -47.49 -22.25
C SER A 306 -41.16 -47.30 -21.59
N LEU A 307 -42.18 -47.57 -22.40
CA LEU A 307 -43.54 -48.07 -22.08
C LEU A 307 -44.41 -47.25 -21.12
#